data_AF-A0A7C0XK20-F1
#
_entry.id   AF-A0A7C0XK20-F1
#
_cell.length_a   1.000
_cell.length_b   1.000
_cell.length_c   1.000
_cell.angle_alpha   90.00
_cell.angle_beta   90.00
_cell.angle_gamma   90.00
#
_symmetry.space_group_name_H-M   'P 1'
#
loop_
_entity.id
_entity.type
_entity.pdbx_description
1 polymer ?
#
loop_
_entity_poly.entity_id
_entity_poly.type
_entity_poly.pdbx_seq_one_letter_code
_entity_poly.pdbx_strand_id
1 'polypeptide(L)'
;LVLVLPIMLLHRANGIGSEALPAPQAGLMAMMSKGIVAGEMAWPLVVAGMLFSVALILIGSPSPMLIAVGMYLPFNTTSAIFVGGLIKLIVDSVAKKKIRDQKDKDVLDNTGLLIASGLVAGEALVGIILAGLVVANVNLRELVGLPADFHGFWWLGLIVFLLLGYVLVRYPYKELLKSQE
;
A
#
# COMPACT_ATOMS: atom_id res chain seq x y z
N LEU A 1 -13.78 6.84 17.97
CA LEU A 1 -14.99 5.99 17.98
C LEU A 1 -15.30 5.40 16.60
N VAL A 2 -15.28 6.20 15.52
CA VAL A 2 -15.59 5.75 14.14
C VAL A 2 -14.71 4.59 13.65
N LEU A 3 -13.42 4.58 13.97
CA LEU A 3 -12.49 3.52 13.54
C LEU A 3 -12.62 2.20 14.33
N VAL A 4 -13.25 2.22 15.51
CA VAL A 4 -13.35 1.03 16.36
C VAL A 4 -14.22 -0.04 15.69
N LEU A 5 -15.33 0.36 15.07
CA LEU A 5 -16.26 -0.56 14.44
C LEU A 5 -15.64 -1.30 13.24
N PRO A 6 -15.02 -0.63 12.24
CA PRO A 6 -14.32 -1.32 11.16
C PRO A 6 -13.19 -2.22 11.65
N ILE A 7 -12.39 -1.77 12.63
CA ILE A 7 -11.29 -2.57 13.18
C ILE A 7 -11.81 -3.84 13.86
N MET A 8 -12.87 -3.74 14.67
CA MET A 8 -13.50 -4.91 15.29
C MET A 8 -14.10 -5.86 14.25
N LEU A 9 -14.73 -5.34 13.20
CA LEU A 9 -15.32 -6.14 12.12
C LEU A 9 -14.25 -6.93 11.37
N LEU A 10 -13.17 -6.25 10.96
CA LEU A 10 -12.03 -6.86 10.28
C LEU A 10 -11.34 -7.91 11.15
N HIS A 11 -11.15 -7.61 12.44
CA HIS A 11 -10.57 -8.56 13.38
C HIS A 11 -11.43 -9.81 13.56
N ARG A 12 -12.76 -9.68 13.64
CA ARG A 12 -13.67 -10.84 13.75
C ARG A 12 -13.73 -11.66 12.48
N ALA A 13 -13.64 -11.03 11.30
CA ALA A 13 -13.72 -11.73 10.02
C ALA A 13 -12.45 -12.54 9.71
N ASN A 14 -11.28 -11.93 9.87
CA ASN A 14 -10.01 -12.51 9.38
C ASN A 14 -8.87 -12.52 10.41
N GLY A 15 -9.03 -11.85 11.56
CA GLY A 15 -7.98 -11.69 12.57
C GLY A 15 -6.86 -10.75 12.12
N ILE A 16 -6.76 -9.57 12.73
CA ILE A 16 -5.65 -8.63 12.44
C ILE A 16 -4.32 -9.27 12.87
N GLY A 17 -3.35 -9.31 11.96
CA GLY A 17 -2.07 -9.98 12.16
C GLY A 17 -2.02 -11.43 11.66
N SER A 18 -3.11 -11.93 11.06
CA SER A 18 -3.12 -13.21 10.35
C SER A 18 -2.47 -13.10 8.96
N GLU A 19 -2.30 -14.23 8.27
CA GLU A 19 -1.83 -14.25 6.88
C GLU A 19 -2.77 -13.49 5.93
N ALA A 20 -4.08 -13.48 6.22
CA ALA A 20 -5.09 -12.80 5.41
C ALA A 20 -5.12 -11.28 5.64
N LEU A 21 -4.78 -10.82 6.86
CA LEU A 21 -4.69 -9.39 7.22
C LEU A 21 -3.37 -9.09 7.95
N PRO A 22 -2.23 -9.13 7.24
CA PRO A 22 -0.93 -8.87 7.84
C PRO A 22 -0.84 -7.42 8.33
N ALA A 23 -0.41 -7.24 9.57
CA ALA A 23 -0.27 -5.93 10.21
C ALA A 23 1.17 -5.72 10.72
N PRO A 24 2.17 -5.62 9.84
CA PRO A 24 3.59 -5.62 10.22
C PRO A 24 3.96 -4.46 11.16
N GLN A 25 3.41 -3.27 10.91
CA GLN A 25 3.64 -2.11 11.78
C GLN A 25 3.06 -2.32 13.19
N ALA A 26 1.84 -2.85 13.28
CA ALA A 26 1.21 -3.17 14.57
C ALA A 26 1.96 -4.30 15.29
N GLY A 27 2.44 -5.31 14.54
CA GLY A 27 3.26 -6.40 15.06
C GLY A 27 4.58 -5.89 15.65
N LEU A 28 5.28 -4.99 14.97
CA LEU A 28 6.51 -4.37 15.47
C LEU A 28 6.26 -3.56 16.75
N MET A 29 5.18 -2.77 16.80
CA MET A 29 4.81 -2.04 18.02
C MET A 29 4.44 -2.97 19.17
N ALA A 30 3.75 -4.09 18.89
CA ALA A 30 3.42 -5.10 19.89
C ALA A 30 4.68 -5.81 20.43
N MET A 31 5.63 -6.17 19.56
CA MET A 31 6.91 -6.76 19.97
C MET A 31 7.74 -5.81 20.82
N MET A 32 7.83 -4.53 20.41
CA MET A 32 8.53 -3.50 21.17
C MET A 32 7.89 -3.30 22.55
N SER A 33 6.56 -3.17 22.61
CA SER A 33 5.84 -3.00 23.87
C SER A 33 6.05 -4.20 24.81
N LYS A 34 5.92 -5.43 24.29
CA LYS A 34 6.17 -6.65 25.07
C LYS A 34 7.61 -6.72 25.56
N GLY A 35 8.60 -6.43 24.71
CA GLY A 35 10.01 -6.44 25.08
C GLY A 35 10.35 -5.42 26.16
N ILE A 36 9.75 -4.23 26.11
CA ILE A 36 9.93 -3.20 27.14
C ILE A 36 9.30 -3.64 28.47
N VAL A 37 8.05 -4.11 28.45
CA VAL A 37 7.31 -4.51 29.66
C VAL A 37 7.91 -5.75 30.31
N ALA A 38 8.40 -6.71 29.51
CA ALA A 38 9.07 -7.91 29.99
C ALA A 38 10.52 -7.67 30.46
N GLY A 39 11.10 -6.51 30.16
CA GLY A 39 12.50 -6.20 30.46
C GLY A 39 13.51 -6.91 29.57
N GLU A 40 13.07 -7.63 28.53
CA GLU A 40 13.91 -8.42 27.61
C GLU A 40 14.31 -7.64 26.35
N MET A 41 14.19 -6.31 26.37
CA MET A 41 14.45 -5.49 25.19
C MET A 41 15.96 -5.44 24.88
N ALA A 42 16.31 -5.73 23.62
CA ALA A 42 17.68 -5.63 23.11
C ALA A 42 18.10 -4.17 22.89
N TRP A 43 18.29 -3.42 23.99
CA TRP A 43 18.72 -2.01 23.97
C TRP A 43 19.94 -1.71 23.09
N PRO A 44 20.98 -2.58 23.03
CA PRO A 44 22.10 -2.37 22.11
C PRO A 44 21.67 -2.27 20.63
N LEU A 45 20.68 -3.04 20.20
CA LEU A 45 20.17 -3.00 18.82
C LEU A 45 19.38 -1.74 18.53
N VAL A 46 18.59 -1.26 19.51
CA VAL A 46 17.85 0.01 19.36
C VAL A 46 18.81 1.19 19.27
N VAL A 47 19.85 1.23 20.11
CA VAL A 47 20.90 2.25 20.03
C VAL A 47 21.66 2.17 18.70
N ALA A 48 21.99 0.98 18.23
CA ALA A 48 22.60 0.79 16.91
C ALA A 48 21.71 1.32 15.78
N GLY A 49 20.39 1.06 15.82
CA GLY A 49 19.42 1.60 14.87
C GLY A 49 19.33 3.13 14.90
N MET A 50 19.37 3.74 16.09
CA MET A 50 19.41 5.20 16.24
C MET A 50 20.68 5.81 15.61
N LEU A 51 21.86 5.23 15.91
CA LEU A 51 23.12 5.67 15.33
C LEU A 51 23.16 5.47 13.81
N PHE A 52 22.62 4.36 13.32
CA PHE A 52 22.47 4.10 11.89
C PHE A 52 21.59 5.16 11.21
N SER A 53 20.45 5.52 11.82
CA SER A 53 19.58 6.58 11.31
C SER A 53 20.30 7.94 11.26
N VAL A 54 21.05 8.29 12.30
CA VAL A 54 21.89 9.49 12.31
C VAL A 54 22.93 9.46 11.20
N ALA A 55 23.62 8.33 11.01
CA ALA A 55 24.58 8.18 9.92
C ALA A 55 23.92 8.37 8.54
N LEU A 56 22.71 7.84 8.31
CA LEU A 56 21.95 8.04 7.08
C LEU A 56 21.59 9.52 6.85
N ILE A 57 21.26 10.26 7.90
CA ILE A 57 20.99 11.70 7.83
C ILE A 57 22.27 12.46 7.48
N LEU A 58 23.41 12.11 8.10
CA LEU A 58 24.70 12.78 7.87
C LEU A 58 25.22 12.60 6.45
N ILE A 59 24.99 11.45 5.82
CA ILE A 59 25.36 11.22 4.41
C ILE A 59 24.37 11.82 3.40
N GLY A 60 23.35 12.55 3.88
CA GLY A 60 22.34 13.18 3.01
C GLY A 60 21.42 12.18 2.31
N SER A 61 21.12 11.04 2.95
CA SER A 61 20.17 10.08 2.39
C SER A 61 18.81 10.74 2.16
N PRO A 62 18.22 10.65 0.95
CA PRO A 62 16.99 11.37 0.61
C PRO A 62 15.77 10.96 1.45
N SER A 63 15.77 9.75 2.02
CA SER A 63 14.76 9.34 3.00
C SER A 63 15.22 8.16 3.86
N PRO A 64 15.81 8.42 5.05
CA PRO A 64 16.16 7.36 6.01
C PRO A 64 14.95 6.52 6.45
N MET A 65 13.77 7.15 6.47
CA MET A 65 12.51 6.49 6.82
C MET A 65 12.14 5.40 5.82
N LEU A 66 12.25 5.66 4.51
CA LEU A 66 11.93 4.65 3.49
C LEU A 66 12.87 3.44 3.55
N ILE A 67 14.14 3.68 3.89
CA ILE A 67 15.13 2.61 4.10
C ILE A 67 14.72 1.75 5.29
N ALA A 68 14.42 2.36 6.45
CA ALA A 68 13.99 1.66 7.64
C ALA A 68 12.68 0.87 7.42
N VAL A 69 11.72 1.47 6.71
CA VAL A 69 10.45 0.81 6.36
C VAL A 69 10.67 -0.39 5.45
N GLY A 70 11.52 -0.27 4.44
CA GLY A 70 11.85 -1.38 3.55
C GLY A 70 12.49 -2.57 4.26
N MET A 71 13.21 -2.35 5.36
CA MET A 71 13.91 -3.41 6.11
C MET A 71 12.97 -4.33 6.89
N TYR A 72 11.79 -3.87 7.33
CA TYR A 72 10.88 -4.68 8.14
C TYR A 72 9.64 -5.16 7.38
N LEU A 73 9.34 -4.61 6.21
CA LEU A 73 8.18 -5.02 5.43
C LEU A 73 8.43 -6.38 4.73
N PRO A 74 7.39 -7.22 4.60
CA PRO A 74 7.49 -8.45 3.83
C PRO A 74 7.89 -8.20 2.37
N PHE A 75 8.65 -9.12 1.77
CA PHE A 75 9.12 -9.01 0.38
C PHE A 75 7.98 -8.80 -0.64
N ASN A 76 6.83 -9.43 -0.41
CA ASN A 76 5.66 -9.26 -1.28
C ASN A 76 5.12 -7.82 -1.22
N THR A 77 5.15 -7.18 -0.05
CA THR A 77 4.72 -5.79 0.11
C THR A 77 5.76 -4.82 -0.47
N THR A 78 7.04 -5.04 -0.23
CA THR A 78 8.11 -4.18 -0.77
C THR A 78 8.21 -4.26 -2.29
N SER A 79 8.05 -5.44 -2.87
CA SER A 79 7.99 -5.62 -4.33
C SER A 79 6.78 -4.93 -4.95
N ALA A 80 5.59 -4.98 -4.32
CA ALA A 80 4.42 -4.23 -4.78
C ALA A 80 4.66 -2.71 -4.77
N ILE A 81 5.26 -2.19 -3.69
CA ILE A 81 5.65 -0.76 -3.59
C ILE A 81 6.66 -0.40 -4.70
N PHE A 82 7.66 -1.26 -4.95
CA PHE A 82 8.64 -1.07 -6.00
C PHE A 82 7.99 -0.97 -7.39
N VAL A 83 7.03 -1.85 -7.70
CA VAL A 83 6.30 -1.79 -8.97
C VAL A 83 5.47 -0.50 -9.08
N GLY A 84 4.86 -0.03 -8.00
CA GLY A 84 4.24 1.30 -7.95
C GLY A 84 5.22 2.43 -8.29
N GLY A 85 6.46 2.34 -7.77
CA GLY A 85 7.56 3.24 -8.14
C GLY A 85 7.93 3.17 -9.62
N LEU A 86 7.99 1.98 -10.21
CA LEU A 86 8.21 1.81 -11.66
C LEU A 86 7.10 2.46 -12.48
N ILE A 87 5.84 2.33 -12.07
CA ILE A 87 4.72 3.01 -12.73
C ILE A 87 4.91 4.52 -12.67
N LYS A 88 5.29 5.09 -11.52
CA LYS A 88 5.61 6.52 -11.40
C LYS A 88 6.74 6.93 -12.35
N LEU A 89 7.82 6.15 -12.42
CA LEU A 89 8.92 6.42 -13.35
C LEU A 89 8.45 6.43 -14.81
N ILE A 90 7.52 5.55 -15.19
CA ILE A 90 6.93 5.53 -16.53
C ILE A 90 6.08 6.80 -16.76
N VAL A 91 5.23 7.18 -15.80
CA VAL A 91 4.41 8.40 -15.86
C VAL A 91 5.29 9.63 -16.08
N ASP A 92 6.30 9.80 -15.24
CA ASP A 92 7.22 10.94 -15.32
C ASP A 92 7.96 10.96 -16.66
N SER A 93 8.38 9.79 -17.15
CA SER A 93 9.11 9.66 -18.42
C SER A 93 8.23 10.00 -19.63
N VAL A 94 6.97 9.55 -19.65
CA VAL A 94 6.02 9.82 -20.74
C VAL A 94 5.59 11.29 -20.73
N ALA A 95 5.39 11.88 -19.56
CA ALA A 95 4.97 13.27 -19.40
C ALA A 95 6.11 14.30 -19.57
N LYS A 96 7.39 13.88 -19.44
CA LYS A 96 8.56 14.77 -19.45
C LYS A 96 8.62 15.78 -20.59
N LYS A 97 8.20 15.39 -21.81
CA LYS A 97 8.22 16.26 -23.00
C LYS A 97 7.07 17.26 -23.05
N LYS A 98 6.05 17.09 -22.20
CA LYS A 98 4.84 17.91 -22.19
C LYS A 98 4.80 18.89 -21.02
N ILE A 99 5.52 18.62 -19.94
CA ILE A 99 5.63 19.53 -18.79
C ILE A 99 6.35 20.83 -19.22
N ARG A 100 5.67 21.98 -19.12
CA ARG A 100 6.20 23.30 -19.46
C ARG A 100 6.63 24.08 -18.22
N ASP A 101 5.89 23.93 -17.12
CA ASP A 101 6.12 24.65 -15.88
C ASP A 101 5.90 23.75 -14.64
N GLN A 102 6.06 24.33 -13.45
CA GLN A 102 5.83 23.63 -12.19
C GLN A 102 4.35 23.23 -12.02
N LYS A 103 3.40 24.03 -12.56
CA LYS A 103 1.97 23.75 -12.43
C LYS A 103 1.58 22.47 -13.16
N ASP A 104 2.10 22.26 -14.36
CA ASP A 104 1.93 21.03 -15.13
C ASP A 104 2.39 19.80 -14.34
N LYS A 105 3.54 19.91 -13.68
CA LYS A 105 4.08 18.84 -12.85
C LYS A 105 3.18 18.57 -11.63
N ASP A 106 2.71 19.62 -10.97
CA ASP A 106 1.82 19.49 -9.82
C ASP A 106 0.47 18.87 -10.21
N VAL A 107 -0.09 19.21 -11.38
CA VAL A 107 -1.31 18.59 -11.91
C VAL A 107 -1.11 17.10 -12.15
N LEU A 108 0.01 16.72 -12.77
CA LEU A 108 0.36 15.32 -13.03
C LEU A 108 0.50 14.53 -11.71
N ASP A 109 1.30 15.04 -10.78
CA ASP A 109 1.57 14.39 -9.49
C ASP A 109 0.30 14.28 -8.63
N ASN A 110 -0.50 15.34 -8.53
CA ASN A 110 -1.73 15.34 -7.74
C ASN A 110 -2.81 14.43 -8.35
N THR A 111 -2.93 14.41 -9.68
CA THR A 111 -3.88 13.52 -10.35
C THR A 111 -3.49 12.06 -10.15
N GLY A 112 -2.20 11.73 -10.31
CA GLY A 112 -1.68 10.39 -10.02
C GLY A 112 -1.91 9.97 -8.58
N LEU A 113 -1.62 10.86 -7.62
CA LEU A 113 -1.83 10.63 -6.19
C LEU A 113 -3.32 10.42 -5.85
N LEU A 114 -4.22 11.19 -6.45
CA LEU A 114 -5.66 11.07 -6.24
C LEU A 114 -6.20 9.71 -6.72
N ILE A 115 -5.77 9.26 -7.89
CA ILE A 115 -6.20 7.96 -8.43
C ILE A 115 -5.61 6.82 -7.58
N ALA A 116 -4.32 6.88 -7.25
CA ALA A 116 -3.68 5.85 -6.43
C ALA A 116 -4.31 5.75 -5.03
N SER A 117 -4.53 6.89 -4.35
CA SER A 117 -5.20 6.90 -3.04
C SER A 117 -6.66 6.47 -3.11
N GLY A 118 -7.37 6.79 -4.21
CA GLY A 118 -8.71 6.30 -4.48
C GLY A 118 -8.77 4.77 -4.65
N LEU A 119 -7.79 4.17 -5.33
CA LEU A 119 -7.68 2.71 -5.46
C LEU A 119 -7.41 2.04 -4.11
N VAL A 120 -6.51 2.61 -3.29
CA VAL A 120 -6.22 2.10 -1.93
C VAL A 120 -7.44 2.22 -1.03
N ALA A 121 -8.12 3.37 -1.04
CA ALA A 121 -9.35 3.57 -0.26
C ALA A 121 -10.48 2.64 -0.72
N GLY A 122 -10.62 2.43 -2.03
CA GLY A 122 -11.58 1.50 -2.61
C GLY A 122 -11.36 0.06 -2.16
N GLU A 123 -10.11 -0.42 -2.20
CA GLU A 123 -9.74 -1.75 -1.71
C GLU A 123 -10.07 -1.92 -0.21
N ALA A 124 -9.73 -0.92 0.62
CA ALA A 124 -10.07 -0.94 2.03
C ALA A 124 -11.60 -0.96 2.29
N LEU A 125 -12.39 -0.18 1.55
CA LEU A 125 -13.84 -0.16 1.67
C LEU A 125 -14.46 -1.51 1.27
N VAL A 126 -14.01 -2.10 0.16
CA VAL A 126 -14.44 -3.44 -0.27
C VAL A 126 -14.07 -4.47 0.80
N GLY A 127 -12.86 -4.39 1.37
CA GLY A 127 -12.43 -5.25 2.47
C GLY A 127 -13.34 -5.19 3.70
N ILE A 128 -13.80 -4.00 4.08
CA ILE A 128 -14.76 -3.82 5.19
C ILE A 128 -16.12 -4.44 4.84
N ILE A 129 -16.61 -4.25 3.62
CA ILE A 129 -17.88 -4.83 3.16
C ILE A 129 -17.80 -6.36 3.20
N LEU A 130 -16.72 -6.93 2.65
CA LEU A 130 -16.49 -8.38 2.66
C LEU A 130 -16.38 -8.93 4.08
N ALA A 131 -15.68 -8.24 4.98
CA ALA A 131 -15.61 -8.62 6.38
C ALA A 131 -17.00 -8.61 7.06
N GLY A 132 -17.87 -7.66 6.71
CA GLY A 132 -19.25 -7.62 7.16
C GLY A 132 -20.05 -8.84 6.71
N LEU A 133 -19.89 -9.26 5.45
CA LEU A 133 -20.57 -10.43 4.89
C LEU A 133 -20.08 -11.74 5.52
N VAL A 134 -18.77 -11.85 5.79
CA VAL A 134 -18.18 -12.98 6.52
C VAL A 134 -18.75 -13.08 7.93
N VAL A 135 -18.81 -11.97 8.67
CA VAL A 135 -19.38 -11.95 10.03
C VAL A 135 -20.89 -12.27 10.03
N ALA A 136 -21.60 -11.92 8.96
CA ALA A 136 -23.01 -12.25 8.76
C ALA A 136 -23.26 -13.70 8.28
N ASN A 137 -22.22 -14.52 8.13
CA ASN A 137 -22.27 -15.88 7.58
C ASN A 137 -22.92 -15.96 6.17
N VAL A 138 -22.76 -14.90 5.36
CA VAL A 138 -23.25 -14.88 3.98
C VAL A 138 -22.15 -15.44 3.06
N ASN A 139 -22.37 -16.64 2.51
CA ASN A 139 -21.49 -17.22 1.50
C ASN A 139 -21.70 -16.54 0.14
N LEU A 140 -20.96 -15.47 -0.14
CA LEU A 140 -20.98 -14.83 -1.47
C LEU A 140 -20.67 -15.81 -2.60
N ARG A 141 -19.83 -16.81 -2.33
CA ARG A 141 -19.44 -17.82 -3.33
C ARG A 141 -20.65 -18.63 -3.79
N GLU A 142 -21.50 -19.06 -2.85
CA GLU A 142 -22.73 -19.80 -3.14
C GLU A 142 -23.79 -18.89 -3.77
N LEU A 143 -23.87 -17.62 -3.36
CA LEU A 143 -24.83 -16.65 -3.88
C LEU A 143 -24.54 -16.21 -5.32
N VAL A 144 -23.26 -16.06 -5.68
CA VAL A 144 -22.81 -15.58 -6.99
C VAL A 144 -22.47 -16.75 -7.93
N GLY A 145 -22.43 -17.98 -7.42
CA GLY A 145 -22.06 -19.17 -8.20
C GLY A 145 -20.59 -19.16 -8.65
N LEU A 146 -19.71 -18.57 -7.84
CA LEU A 146 -18.28 -18.51 -8.16
C LEU A 146 -17.61 -19.85 -7.84
N PRO A 147 -16.67 -20.33 -8.70
CA PRO A 147 -15.92 -21.55 -8.42
C PRO A 147 -15.14 -21.43 -7.10
N ALA A 148 -15.03 -22.55 -6.38
CA ALA A 148 -14.37 -22.61 -5.07
C ALA A 148 -12.92 -22.13 -5.13
N ASP A 149 -12.25 -22.40 -6.26
CA ASP A 149 -10.87 -22.03 -6.52
C ASP A 149 -10.71 -21.41 -7.91
N PHE A 150 -10.00 -20.28 -7.97
CA PHE A 150 -9.60 -19.62 -9.22
C PHE A 150 -8.35 -20.27 -9.86
N HIS A 151 -8.08 -21.55 -9.59
CA HIS A 151 -6.96 -22.27 -10.19
C HIS A 151 -7.08 -22.25 -11.72
N GLY A 152 -6.13 -21.58 -12.39
CA GLY A 152 -6.12 -21.40 -13.86
C GLY A 152 -6.46 -19.99 -14.36
N PHE A 153 -7.00 -19.10 -13.51
CA PHE A 153 -7.35 -17.72 -13.88
C PHE A 153 -6.30 -16.67 -13.48
N TRP A 154 -5.05 -17.07 -13.25
CA TRP A 154 -3.94 -16.15 -12.92
C TRP A 154 -3.76 -15.03 -13.96
N TRP A 155 -4.05 -15.33 -15.23
CA TRP A 155 -4.02 -14.38 -16.33
C TRP A 155 -5.04 -13.25 -16.17
N LEU A 156 -6.19 -13.49 -15.52
CA LEU A 156 -7.21 -12.47 -15.28
C LEU A 156 -6.68 -11.41 -14.31
N GLY A 157 -5.96 -11.84 -13.27
CA GLY A 157 -5.24 -10.93 -12.37
C GLY A 157 -4.21 -10.08 -13.11
N LEU A 158 -3.44 -10.68 -14.03
CA LEU A 158 -2.50 -9.93 -14.87
C LEU A 158 -3.19 -8.93 -15.80
N ILE A 159 -4.32 -9.28 -16.41
CA ILE A 159 -5.09 -8.37 -17.26
C ILE A 159 -5.58 -7.18 -16.43
N VAL A 160 -6.18 -7.42 -15.27
CA VAL A 160 -6.65 -6.35 -14.38
C VAL A 160 -5.48 -5.48 -13.93
N PHE A 161 -4.34 -6.10 -13.59
CA PHE A 161 -3.14 -5.37 -13.20
C PHE A 161 -2.60 -4.47 -14.32
N LEU A 162 -2.49 -4.98 -15.55
CA LEU A 162 -2.06 -4.22 -16.71
C LEU A 162 -3.05 -3.09 -17.05
N LEU A 163 -4.35 -3.35 -16.93
CA LEU A 163 -5.39 -2.36 -17.14
C LEU A 163 -5.28 -1.23 -16.11
N LEU A 164 -5.14 -1.55 -14.82
CA LEU A 164 -4.95 -0.56 -13.76
C LEU A 164 -3.66 0.23 -13.95
N GLY A 165 -2.56 -0.45 -14.31
CA GLY A 165 -1.29 0.21 -14.66
C GLY A 165 -1.44 1.17 -15.83
N TYR A 166 -2.16 0.76 -16.88
CA TYR A 166 -2.47 1.63 -18.02
C TYR A 166 -3.32 2.83 -17.60
N VAL A 167 -4.34 2.64 -16.77
CA VAL A 167 -5.18 3.74 -16.25
C VAL A 167 -4.36 4.73 -15.44
N LEU A 168 -3.50 4.24 -14.55
CA LEU A 168 -2.60 5.06 -13.73
C LEU A 168 -1.61 5.88 -14.56
N VAL A 169 -1.24 5.41 -15.76
CA VAL A 169 -0.40 6.19 -16.68
C VAL A 169 -1.22 7.17 -17.51
N ARG A 170 -2.34 6.69 -18.06
CA ARG A 170 -3.08 7.39 -19.08
C ARG A 170 -3.89 8.56 -18.53
N TYR A 171 -4.47 8.43 -17.34
CA TYR A 171 -5.32 9.49 -16.78
C TYR A 171 -4.53 10.74 -16.36
N PRO A 172 -3.43 10.62 -15.59
CA PRO A 172 -2.61 11.78 -15.25
C PRO A 172 -2.06 12.49 -16.50
N TYR A 173 -1.62 11.72 -17.50
CA TYR A 173 -1.15 12.27 -18.77
C TYR A 173 -2.25 13.01 -19.56
N LYS A 174 -3.49 12.48 -19.54
CA LYS A 174 -4.65 13.12 -20.17
C LYS A 174 -5.02 14.44 -19.48
N GLU A 175 -5.01 14.45 -18.15
CA GLU A 175 -5.35 15.65 -17.39
C GLU A 175 -4.30 16.75 -17.58
N LEU A 176 -3.02 16.37 -17.65
CA LEU A 176 -1.93 17.28 -18.02
C LEU A 176 -2.16 17.95 -19.38
N LEU A 177 -2.59 17.20 -20.40
CA LEU A 177 -2.85 17.80 -21.72
C LEU A 177 -4.04 18.77 -21.67
N LYS A 178 -5.08 18.41 -20.93
CA LYS A 178 -6.28 19.23 -20.76
C LYS A 178 -6.01 20.52 -19.98
N SER A 179 -5.08 20.52 -19.02
CA SER A 179 -4.72 21.73 -18.28
C SER A 179 -3.91 22.74 -19.11
N GLN A 180 -3.41 22.33 -20.28
CA GLN A 180 -2.66 23.18 -21.21
C GLN A 180 -3.51 23.79 -22.33
N GLU A 181 -4.78 23.36 -22.45
CA GLU A 181 -5.78 23.93 -23.37
C GLU A 181 -6.47 25.14 -22.73
#